data_AF-I2K8H3-F1
#
_entry.id   AF-I2K8H3-F1
#
_cell.length_a   1.000
_cell.length_b   1.000
_cell.length_c   1.000
_cell.angle_alpha   90.00
_cell.angle_beta   90.00
_cell.angle_gamma   90.00
#
_symmetry.space_group_name_H-M   'P 1'
#
loop_
_entity.id
_entity.type
_entity.pdbx_description
1 polymer ?
#
loop_
_entity_poly.entity_id
_entity_poly.type
_entity_poly.pdbx_seq_one_letter_code
_entity_poly.pdbx_strand_id
1 'polypeptide(L)'
;MVKPIILCFVLVSGVFAQNAYERHCVECHKELPTSLQRMFMRYLLVYSGEENVKAGMKHYLKYPLKEISVMSDLFIDTYGIKEKTKLSDREIDEALDIYWDKYKVFNKLK
;
A
#
# COMPACT_ATOMS: atom_id res chain seq x y z
N MET A 1 11.83 17.94 41.14
CA MET A 1 10.91 16.79 41.03
C MET A 1 10.28 16.79 39.63
N VAL A 2 11.00 16.28 38.64
CA VAL A 2 10.55 16.19 37.24
C VAL A 2 10.79 14.74 36.86
N LYS A 3 9.80 13.83 36.96
CA LYS A 3 10.07 12.44 36.56
C LYS A 3 8.94 11.44 36.27
N PRO A 4 7.62 11.75 36.35
CA PRO A 4 6.62 10.86 35.73
C PRO A 4 5.98 11.44 34.45
N ILE A 5 5.78 12.76 34.34
CA ILE A 5 5.05 13.37 33.21
C ILE A 5 5.86 13.31 31.90
N ILE A 6 7.18 13.54 31.98
CA ILE A 6 8.07 13.48 30.81
C ILE A 6 8.16 12.03 30.27
N LEU A 7 8.10 11.03 31.16
CA LEU A 7 8.15 9.61 30.78
C LEU A 7 6.89 9.19 29.99
N CYS A 8 5.71 9.69 30.36
CA CYS A 8 4.48 9.44 29.62
C CYS A 8 4.49 10.07 28.22
N PHE A 9 5.09 11.25 28.06
CA PHE A 9 5.11 11.94 26.76
C PHE A 9 6.00 11.23 25.72
N VAL A 10 7.09 10.59 26.16
CA VAL A 10 8.00 9.82 25.29
C VAL A 10 7.39 8.49 24.84
N LEU A 11 6.47 7.90 25.63
CA LEU A 11 5.81 6.64 25.26
C LEU A 11 4.68 6.84 24.24
N VAL A 12 4.03 8.00 24.23
CA VAL A 12 2.91 8.29 23.30
C VAL A 12 3.40 8.62 21.89
N SER A 13 4.60 9.18 21.73
CA SER A 13 5.13 9.56 20.41
C SER A 13 5.39 8.37 19.49
N GLY A 14 5.70 7.19 20.03
CA GLY A 14 5.90 5.97 19.23
C GLY A 14 4.64 5.43 18.56
N VAL A 15 3.45 5.78 19.06
CA VAL A 15 2.17 5.25 18.56
C VAL A 15 1.77 5.88 17.21
N PHE A 16 2.33 7.05 16.88
CA PHE A 16 2.02 7.77 15.65
C PHE A 16 3.08 7.61 14.55
N ALA A 17 4.04 6.70 14.72
CA ALA A 17 5.03 6.41 13.69
C ALA A 17 4.35 5.72 12.49
N GLN A 18 4.26 6.43 11.37
CA GLN A 18 3.76 5.87 10.11
C GLN A 18 4.79 4.88 9.53
N ASN A 19 4.34 3.69 9.14
CA ASN A 19 5.20 2.72 8.46
C ASN A 19 5.35 3.06 6.97
N ALA A 20 6.15 2.28 6.22
CA ALA A 20 6.40 2.54 4.80
C ALA A 20 5.11 2.60 3.95
N TYR A 21 4.11 1.74 4.24
CA TYR A 21 2.82 1.76 3.54
C TYR A 21 2.02 3.03 3.84
N GLU A 22 1.93 3.48 5.09
CA GLU A 22 1.19 4.72 5.37
C GLU A 22 1.89 5.95 4.78
N ARG A 23 3.22 6.02 4.89
CA ARG A 23 4.02 7.14 4.37
C ARG A 23 3.98 7.26 2.86
N HIS A 24 4.02 6.13 2.14
CA HIS A 24 4.23 6.15 0.69
C HIS A 24 2.98 5.81 -0.13
N CYS A 25 1.98 5.15 0.46
CA CYS A 25 0.81 4.69 -0.29
C CYS A 25 -0.46 5.44 0.11
N VAL A 26 -0.72 5.58 1.42
CA VAL A 26 -2.03 6.03 1.90
C VAL A 26 -2.33 7.48 1.56
N GLU A 27 -1.32 8.37 1.60
CA GLU A 27 -1.53 9.81 1.42
C GLU A 27 -2.21 10.16 0.09
N CYS A 28 -1.80 9.53 -1.02
CA CYS A 28 -2.44 9.74 -2.32
C CYS A 28 -3.73 8.92 -2.50
N HIS A 29 -3.79 7.73 -1.91
CA HIS A 29 -4.91 6.80 -2.13
C HIS A 29 -6.14 7.08 -1.27
N LYS A 30 -6.01 7.85 -0.18
CA LYS A 30 -7.15 8.24 0.67
C LYS A 30 -8.17 9.12 -0.06
N GLU A 31 -7.73 9.83 -1.10
CA GLU A 31 -8.57 10.74 -1.91
C GLU A 31 -9.21 10.04 -3.13
N LEU A 32 -8.84 8.78 -3.41
CA LEU A 32 -9.35 8.04 -4.56
C LEU A 32 -10.71 7.38 -4.24
N PRO A 33 -11.60 7.22 -5.25
CA PRO A 33 -12.93 6.64 -5.02
C PRO A 33 -12.88 5.12 -4.77
N THR A 34 -11.75 4.48 -5.03
CA THR A 34 -11.56 3.05 -4.76
C THR A 34 -10.57 2.88 -3.61
N SER A 35 -10.98 2.10 -2.62
CA SER A 35 -10.12 1.81 -1.47
C SER A 35 -8.94 0.94 -1.87
N LEU A 36 -7.84 1.06 -1.10
CA LEU A 36 -6.69 0.17 -1.22
C LEU A 36 -7.11 -1.30 -1.05
N GLN A 37 -8.02 -1.63 -0.14
CA GLN A 37 -8.56 -3.00 -0.06
C GLN A 37 -9.18 -3.49 -1.39
N ARG A 38 -9.96 -2.65 -2.08
CA ARG A 38 -10.57 -3.03 -3.35
C ARG A 38 -9.52 -3.19 -4.45
N MET A 39 -8.51 -2.31 -4.48
CA MET A 39 -7.37 -2.45 -5.40
C MET A 39 -6.60 -3.75 -5.11
N PHE A 40 -6.34 -4.06 -3.84
CA PHE A 40 -5.70 -5.32 -3.41
C PHE A 40 -6.45 -6.54 -3.95
N MET A 41 -7.78 -6.59 -3.79
CA MET A 41 -8.58 -7.71 -4.29
C MET A 41 -8.50 -7.86 -5.81
N ARG A 42 -8.40 -6.76 -6.58
CA ARG A 42 -8.18 -6.83 -8.04
C ARG A 42 -6.85 -7.46 -8.38
N TYR A 43 -5.77 -7.04 -7.71
CA TYR A 43 -4.46 -7.67 -7.89
C TYR A 43 -4.48 -9.15 -7.50
N LEU A 44 -5.12 -9.49 -6.38
CA LEU A 44 -5.24 -10.89 -5.94
C LEU A 44 -6.00 -11.74 -6.96
N LEU A 45 -7.08 -11.20 -7.55
CA LEU A 45 -7.87 -11.87 -8.60
C LEU A 45 -7.05 -12.13 -9.87
N VAL A 46 -6.21 -11.17 -10.29
CA VAL A 46 -5.42 -11.27 -11.52
C VAL A 46 -4.18 -12.17 -11.34
N TYR A 47 -3.43 -11.96 -10.26
CA TYR A 47 -2.09 -12.55 -10.13
C TYR A 47 -2.05 -13.81 -9.28
N SER A 48 -3.03 -14.00 -8.38
CA SER A 48 -3.12 -15.15 -7.46
C SER A 48 -1.89 -15.39 -6.57
N GLY A 49 -2.10 -15.49 -5.26
CA GLY A 49 -1.02 -15.79 -4.31
C GLY A 49 -0.09 -14.61 -4.04
N GLU A 50 0.72 -14.74 -2.99
CA GLU A 50 1.52 -13.64 -2.43
C GLU A 50 2.62 -13.16 -3.38
N GLU A 51 3.46 -14.08 -3.84
CA GLU A 51 4.64 -13.76 -4.65
C GLU A 51 4.24 -13.06 -5.95
N ASN A 52 3.23 -13.58 -6.66
CA ASN A 52 2.79 -12.99 -7.93
C ASN A 52 2.14 -11.63 -7.73
N VAL A 53 1.34 -11.45 -6.67
CA VAL A 53 0.73 -10.16 -6.34
C VAL A 53 1.81 -9.12 -6.06
N LYS A 54 2.80 -9.45 -5.21
CA LYS A 54 3.91 -8.55 -4.90
C LYS A 54 4.76 -8.24 -6.13
N ALA A 55 5.08 -9.25 -6.94
CA ALA A 55 5.82 -9.07 -8.18
C ALA A 55 5.08 -8.17 -9.19
N GLY A 56 3.79 -8.42 -9.41
CA GLY A 56 2.94 -7.62 -10.31
C GLY A 56 2.81 -6.17 -9.84
N MET A 57 2.56 -5.94 -8.54
CA MET A 57 2.52 -4.60 -7.97
C MET A 57 3.88 -3.89 -8.09
N LYS A 58 4.99 -4.57 -7.73
CA LYS A 58 6.34 -4.01 -7.84
C LYS A 58 6.67 -3.62 -9.28
N HIS A 59 6.31 -4.45 -10.24
CA HIS A 59 6.49 -4.16 -11.65
C HIS A 59 5.69 -2.91 -12.07
N TYR A 60 4.39 -2.88 -11.75
CA TYR A 60 3.52 -1.73 -12.08
C TYR A 60 3.99 -0.42 -11.42
N LEU A 61 4.47 -0.47 -10.17
CA LEU A 61 5.00 0.71 -9.48
C LEU A 61 6.23 1.29 -10.18
N LYS A 62 7.09 0.43 -10.74
CA LYS A 62 8.32 0.83 -11.45
C LYS A 62 8.08 1.25 -12.90
N TYR A 63 7.08 0.65 -13.55
CA TYR A 63 6.81 0.83 -14.98
C TYR A 63 5.30 0.97 -15.21
N PRO A 64 4.65 2.02 -14.70
CA PRO A 64 3.21 2.15 -14.83
C PRO A 64 2.83 2.38 -16.29
N LEU A 65 2.07 1.44 -16.87
CA LEU A 65 1.49 1.53 -18.22
C LEU A 65 0.01 1.13 -18.17
N LYS A 66 -0.81 1.76 -19.03
CA LYS A 66 -2.28 1.57 -19.00
C LYS A 66 -2.63 0.10 -19.27
N GLU A 67 -1.89 -0.51 -20.18
CA GLU A 67 -2.08 -1.87 -20.71
C GLU A 67 -1.83 -2.97 -19.66
N ILE A 68 -1.06 -2.67 -18.60
CA ILE A 68 -0.74 -3.62 -17.53
C ILE A 68 -1.39 -3.24 -16.19
N SER A 69 -2.25 -2.23 -16.17
CA SER A 69 -2.99 -1.84 -14.98
C SER A 69 -4.12 -2.83 -14.70
N VAL A 70 -4.35 -3.16 -13.42
CA VAL A 70 -5.53 -3.95 -13.00
C VAL A 70 -6.81 -3.11 -12.87
N MET A 71 -6.69 -1.79 -13.10
CA MET A 71 -7.81 -0.86 -13.07
C MET A 71 -8.50 -0.80 -14.43
N SER A 72 -9.80 -0.51 -14.44
CA SER A 72 -10.57 -0.36 -15.68
C SER A 72 -10.15 0.88 -16.47
N ASP A 73 -10.34 0.85 -17.79
CA ASP A 73 -10.09 2.01 -18.66
C ASP A 73 -10.78 3.27 -18.15
N LEU A 74 -12.06 3.19 -17.79
CA LEU A 74 -12.81 4.32 -17.23
C LEU A 74 -12.15 4.95 -15.99
N PHE A 75 -11.52 4.14 -15.15
CA PHE A 75 -10.82 4.64 -13.96
C PHE A 75 -9.55 5.38 -14.36
N ILE A 76 -8.76 4.81 -15.27
CA ILE A 76 -7.53 5.44 -15.76
C ILE A 76 -7.84 6.71 -16.55
N ASP A 77 -8.90 6.72 -17.34
CA ASP A 77 -9.32 7.89 -18.12
C ASP A 77 -9.83 9.03 -17.22
N THR A 78 -10.37 8.70 -16.03
CA THR A 78 -10.86 9.70 -15.06
C THR A 78 -9.79 10.19 -14.09
N TYR A 79 -8.97 9.28 -13.55
CA TYR A 79 -8.02 9.57 -12.47
C TYR A 79 -6.55 9.56 -12.90
N GLY A 80 -6.30 9.25 -14.18
CA GLY A 80 -4.97 9.13 -14.74
C GLY A 80 -4.30 7.81 -14.42
N ILE A 81 -3.12 7.64 -15.01
CA ILE A 81 -2.20 6.57 -14.68
C ILE A 81 -1.31 6.98 -13.51
N LYS A 82 -0.87 6.00 -12.72
CA LYS A 82 0.07 6.24 -11.64
C LYS A 82 1.41 6.77 -12.19
N GLU A 83 1.95 7.79 -11.56
CA GLU A 83 3.33 8.21 -11.78
C GLU A 83 4.35 7.17 -11.32
N LYS A 84 5.43 7.03 -12.10
CA LYS A 84 6.55 6.12 -11.82
C LYS A 84 7.10 6.37 -10.42
N THR A 85 7.25 5.30 -9.66
CA THR A 85 7.78 5.39 -8.29
C THR A 85 9.22 5.90 -8.25
N LYS A 86 9.54 6.67 -7.20
CA LYS A 86 10.90 7.08 -6.85
C LYS A 86 11.48 6.23 -5.72
N LEU A 87 10.70 5.29 -5.18
CA LEU A 87 11.11 4.40 -4.10
C LEU A 87 12.15 3.40 -4.60
N SER A 88 13.09 3.06 -3.72
CA SER A 88 14.00 1.94 -3.92
C SER A 88 13.26 0.60 -3.86
N ASP A 89 13.88 -0.44 -4.40
CA ASP A 89 13.33 -1.80 -4.34
C ASP A 89 12.99 -2.25 -2.92
N ARG A 90 13.87 -1.93 -1.96
CA ARG A 90 13.69 -2.28 -0.55
C ARG A 90 12.45 -1.59 0.04
N GLU A 91 12.24 -0.32 -0.27
CA GLU A 91 11.08 0.43 0.22
C GLU A 91 9.77 -0.06 -0.41
N ILE A 92 9.82 -0.47 -1.69
CA ILE A 92 8.68 -1.10 -2.36
C ILE A 92 8.35 -2.42 -1.67
N ASP A 93 9.34 -3.29 -1.46
CA ASP A 93 9.15 -4.60 -0.84
C ASP A 93 8.59 -4.45 0.58
N GLU A 94 9.15 -3.55 1.39
CA GLU A 94 8.68 -3.25 2.74
C GLU A 94 7.21 -2.78 2.74
N ALA A 95 6.83 -1.87 1.84
CA ALA A 95 5.45 -1.40 1.74
C ALA A 95 4.49 -2.50 1.26
N LEU A 96 4.91 -3.35 0.33
CA LEU A 96 4.08 -4.44 -0.20
C LEU A 96 3.90 -5.58 0.79
N ASP A 97 4.89 -5.85 1.64
CA ASP A 97 4.79 -6.81 2.74
C ASP A 97 3.71 -6.37 3.73
N ILE A 98 3.77 -5.12 4.18
CA ILE A 98 2.78 -4.53 5.08
C ILE A 98 1.39 -4.54 4.44
N TYR A 99 1.30 -4.18 3.15
CA TYR A 99 0.04 -4.15 2.42
C TYR A 99 -0.60 -5.53 2.29
N TRP A 100 0.21 -6.55 2.01
CA TRP A 100 -0.24 -7.95 1.95
C TRP A 100 -0.79 -8.41 3.30
N ASP A 101 -0.05 -8.22 4.39
CA ASP A 101 -0.47 -8.65 5.71
C ASP A 101 -1.77 -7.96 6.16
N LYS A 102 -1.94 -6.70 5.78
CA LYS A 102 -3.14 -5.92 6.08
C LYS A 102 -4.39 -6.50 5.42
N TYR A 103 -4.32 -6.93 4.16
CA TYR A 103 -5.52 -7.28 3.38
C TYR A 103 -5.65 -8.74 2.96
N LYS A 104 -4.61 -9.58 3.15
CA LYS A 104 -4.70 -11.02 2.88
C LYS A 104 -5.93 -11.62 3.58
N VAL A 105 -6.67 -12.42 2.84
CA VAL A 105 -7.93 -13.05 3.28
C VAL A 105 -7.71 -14.42 3.92
N PHE A 106 -6.53 -15.02 3.70
CA PHE A 106 -6.12 -16.26 4.35
C PHE A 106 -6.20 -16.09 5.87
N ASN A 107 -6.85 -17.03 6.56
CA ASN A 107 -7.14 -17.01 8.00
C ASN A 107 -8.19 -15.98 8.48
N LYS A 108 -8.83 -15.23 7.57
CA LYS A 108 -9.93 -14.29 7.90
C LYS A 108 -11.32 -14.80 7.53
N LEU A 109 -11.39 -15.82 6.67
CA LEU A 109 -12.62 -16.55 6.38
C LEU A 109 -12.72 -17.70 7.41
N LYS A 110 -13.61 -17.52 8.40
CA LYS A 110 -14.03 -18.57 9.33
C LYS A 110 -15.34 -19.17 8.87
#